data_AF-A0A2N1RDP6-F1
#
_entry.id   AF-A0A2N1RDP6-F1
#
_cell.length_a   1.000
_cell.length_b   1.000
_cell.length_c   1.000
_cell.angle_alpha   90.00
_cell.angle_beta   90.00
_cell.angle_gamma   90.00
#
_symmetry.space_group_name_H-M   'P 1'
#
loop_
_entity.id
_entity.type
_entity.pdbx_description
1 polymer ?
#
loop_
_entity_poly.entity_id
_entity_poly.type
_entity_poly.pdbx_seq_one_letter_code
_entity_poly.pdbx_strand_id
1 'polypeptide(L)'
;MRNNTELATRLIDLIRIENPVITGYMRDSTLDDTELVQILRNHYREIMERDFPLAWAYYSGSNRNEQSFFKLQWRAFAFIRIMDYLDHEGQTFIDSNLHGQEVVSRPIQLLRKALCDEPCEATVDFFDDTLHLLRQLNGLERPQLPTRKQVQDWMERHPSGLDREMMVLRAANKERIVGLLIERISQERTHVVGTRQSMYGFGEGLTYAQKRRQVLHWWREDRFHLRFAVRSTDELNRYLDNSLDEQTLEIMRLAEAKRIPIFATPYFLSLFDVRRQEGGGMNRVDEALRSYLFYSQDLVEEFGKISAWEKEDVVEPGKP
;
A
#
# COMPACT_ATOMS: atom_id res chain seq x y z
N MET A 1 -17.22 9.30 -11.40
CA MET A 1 -18.55 8.73 -11.07
C MET A 1 -19.31 8.20 -12.29
N ARG A 2 -19.68 9.01 -13.31
CA ARG A 2 -20.38 8.48 -14.53
C ARG A 2 -19.67 7.31 -15.22
N ASN A 3 -18.34 7.39 -15.35
CA ASN A 3 -17.52 6.34 -15.97
C ASN A 3 -17.55 5.00 -15.18
N ASN A 4 -17.73 5.06 -13.86
CA ASN A 4 -17.70 3.86 -13.02
C ASN A 4 -19.01 3.08 -13.11
N THR A 5 -20.14 3.76 -13.26
CA THR A 5 -21.44 3.10 -13.42
C THR A 5 -21.55 2.40 -14.77
N GLU A 6 -21.17 3.07 -15.86
CA GLU A 6 -21.14 2.46 -17.21
C GLU A 6 -20.18 1.26 -17.27
N LEU A 7 -19.01 1.37 -16.63
CA LEU A 7 -18.06 0.27 -16.54
C LEU A 7 -18.61 -0.91 -15.71
N ALA A 8 -19.24 -0.66 -14.56
CA ALA A 8 -19.88 -1.71 -13.77
C ALA A 8 -20.95 -2.45 -14.58
N THR A 9 -21.84 -1.74 -15.27
CA THR A 9 -22.86 -2.34 -16.13
C THR A 9 -22.23 -3.23 -17.20
N ARG A 10 -21.17 -2.76 -17.87
CA ARG A 10 -20.45 -3.54 -18.88
C ARG A 10 -19.85 -4.82 -18.29
N LEU A 11 -19.26 -4.76 -17.10
CA LEU A 11 -18.68 -5.93 -16.43
C LEU A 11 -19.76 -6.94 -16.06
N ILE A 12 -20.88 -6.49 -15.52
CA ILE A 12 -22.04 -7.34 -15.18
C ILE A 12 -22.58 -8.05 -16.43
N ASP A 13 -22.71 -7.34 -17.55
CA ASP A 13 -23.16 -7.94 -18.81
C ASP A 13 -22.18 -8.98 -19.35
N LEU A 14 -20.87 -8.73 -19.23
CA LEU A 14 -19.85 -9.73 -19.56
C LEU A 14 -19.96 -10.97 -18.67
N ILE A 15 -20.17 -10.80 -17.36
CA ILE A 15 -20.38 -11.92 -16.44
C ILE A 15 -21.58 -12.77 -16.90
N ARG A 16 -22.70 -12.13 -17.25
CA ARG A 16 -23.92 -12.80 -17.75
C ARG A 16 -23.67 -13.62 -19.00
N ILE A 17 -22.99 -13.01 -19.99
CA ILE A 17 -22.73 -13.62 -21.30
C ILE A 17 -21.73 -14.77 -21.19
N GLU A 18 -20.65 -14.58 -20.43
CA GLU A 18 -19.55 -15.55 -20.33
C GLU A 18 -19.87 -16.71 -19.37
N ASN A 19 -20.86 -16.55 -18.48
CA ASN A 19 -21.18 -17.53 -17.43
C ASN A 19 -22.69 -17.84 -17.37
N PRO A 20 -23.29 -18.39 -18.45
CA PRO A 20 -24.74 -18.58 -18.53
C PRO A 20 -25.28 -19.56 -17.50
N VAL A 21 -24.53 -20.60 -17.12
CA VAL A 21 -24.96 -21.59 -16.11
C VAL A 21 -25.07 -20.96 -14.72
N ILE A 22 -24.01 -20.27 -14.28
CA ILE A 22 -23.99 -19.60 -12.97
C ILE A 22 -25.01 -18.46 -12.93
N THR A 23 -25.12 -17.69 -14.01
CA THR A 23 -26.14 -16.65 -14.15
C THR A 23 -27.54 -17.23 -14.08
N GLY A 24 -27.76 -18.43 -14.62
CA GLY A 24 -29.02 -19.18 -14.50
C GLY A 24 -29.39 -19.45 -13.04
N TYR A 25 -28.45 -20.01 -12.26
CA TYR A 25 -28.69 -20.25 -10.83
C TYR A 25 -28.96 -18.95 -10.05
N MET A 26 -28.16 -17.90 -10.28
CA MET A 26 -28.28 -16.63 -9.56
C MET A 26 -29.64 -15.94 -9.81
N ARG A 27 -30.18 -16.06 -11.03
CA ARG A 27 -31.43 -15.44 -11.45
C ARG A 27 -32.67 -16.30 -11.22
N ASP A 28 -32.51 -17.50 -10.68
CA ASP A 28 -33.64 -18.35 -10.32
C ASP A 28 -34.35 -17.75 -9.11
N SER A 29 -35.58 -17.25 -9.32
CA SER A 29 -36.38 -16.62 -8.28
C SER A 29 -37.03 -17.62 -7.32
N THR A 30 -36.92 -18.92 -7.59
CA THR A 30 -37.43 -19.98 -6.71
C THR A 30 -36.47 -20.34 -5.59
N LEU A 31 -35.18 -20.00 -5.74
CA LEU A 31 -34.13 -20.29 -4.76
C LEU A 31 -34.00 -19.17 -3.74
N ASP A 32 -33.96 -19.51 -2.46
CA ASP A 32 -33.44 -18.56 -1.46
C ASP A 32 -31.90 -18.44 -1.53
N ASP A 33 -31.32 -17.51 -0.77
CA ASP A 33 -29.86 -17.29 -0.78
C ASP A 33 -29.07 -18.50 -0.24
N THR A 34 -29.64 -19.26 0.70
CA THR A 34 -28.98 -20.44 1.29
C THR A 34 -28.98 -21.61 0.30
N GLU A 35 -30.12 -21.82 -0.36
CA GLU A 35 -30.29 -22.82 -1.42
C GLU A 35 -29.37 -22.54 -2.61
N LEU A 36 -29.28 -21.27 -3.03
CA LEU A 36 -28.36 -20.84 -4.07
C LEU A 36 -26.90 -21.17 -3.73
N VAL A 37 -26.44 -20.82 -2.53
CA VAL A 37 -25.10 -21.14 -2.06
C VAL A 37 -24.86 -22.64 -2.08
N GLN A 38 -25.84 -23.45 -1.66
CA GLN A 38 -25.71 -24.90 -1.65
C GLN A 38 -25.64 -25.50 -3.07
N ILE A 39 -26.43 -24.98 -4.02
CA ILE A 39 -26.39 -25.38 -5.43
C ILE A 39 -25.04 -25.04 -6.05
N LEU A 40 -24.54 -23.83 -5.84
CA LEU A 40 -23.23 -23.40 -6.33
C LEU A 40 -22.11 -24.25 -5.73
N ARG A 41 -22.18 -24.53 -4.43
CA ARG A 41 -21.21 -25.40 -3.74
C ARG A 41 -21.19 -26.80 -4.35
N ASN A 42 -22.35 -27.39 -4.60
CA ASN A 42 -22.43 -28.71 -5.23
C ASN A 42 -21.90 -28.67 -6.68
N HIS A 43 -22.29 -27.65 -7.45
CA HIS A 43 -21.83 -27.44 -8.83
C HIS A 43 -20.30 -27.41 -8.93
N TYR A 44 -19.64 -26.57 -8.12
CA TYR A 44 -18.18 -26.48 -8.16
C TYR A 44 -17.49 -27.69 -7.54
N ARG A 45 -18.06 -28.30 -6.49
CA ARG A 45 -17.55 -29.54 -5.90
C ARG A 45 -17.47 -30.66 -6.94
N GLU A 46 -18.55 -30.92 -7.67
CA GLU A 46 -18.59 -32.00 -8.66
C GLU A 46 -17.50 -31.83 -9.74
N ILE A 47 -17.29 -30.59 -10.20
CA ILE A 47 -16.23 -30.29 -11.16
C ILE A 47 -14.85 -30.48 -10.53
N MET A 48 -14.65 -30.00 -9.30
CA MET A 48 -13.37 -30.07 -8.60
C MET A 48 -12.98 -31.51 -8.26
N GLU A 49 -13.92 -32.35 -7.82
CA GLU A 49 -13.68 -33.77 -7.55
C GLU A 49 -13.35 -34.54 -8.83
N ARG A 50 -14.05 -34.25 -9.94
CA ARG A 50 -13.86 -34.94 -11.22
C ARG A 50 -12.58 -34.52 -11.94
N ASP A 51 -12.35 -33.21 -12.08
CA ASP A 51 -11.34 -32.64 -12.97
C ASP A 51 -10.10 -32.14 -12.22
N PHE A 52 -10.22 -31.84 -10.92
CA PHE A 52 -9.14 -31.26 -10.10
C PHE A 52 -8.97 -31.98 -8.75
N PRO A 53 -8.77 -33.31 -8.72
CA PRO A 53 -8.77 -34.10 -7.47
C PRO A 53 -7.67 -33.67 -6.48
N LEU A 54 -6.52 -33.18 -6.98
CA LEU A 54 -5.47 -32.63 -6.13
C LEU A 54 -5.91 -31.33 -5.44
N ALA A 55 -6.68 -30.49 -6.14
CA ALA A 55 -7.24 -29.28 -5.56
C ALA A 55 -8.29 -29.63 -4.51
N TRP A 56 -9.17 -30.59 -4.79
CA TRP A 56 -10.15 -31.08 -3.82
C TRP A 56 -9.49 -31.62 -2.54
N ALA A 57 -8.44 -32.44 -2.69
CA ALA A 57 -7.67 -32.95 -1.56
C ALA A 57 -6.96 -31.84 -0.76
N TYR A 58 -6.48 -30.79 -1.43
CA TYR A 58 -5.88 -29.62 -0.78
C TYR A 58 -6.91 -28.80 0.00
N TYR A 59 -8.03 -28.46 -0.64
CA TYR A 59 -9.12 -27.68 -0.07
C TYR A 59 -9.79 -28.39 1.13
N SER A 60 -10.10 -29.69 0.99
CA SER A 60 -10.69 -30.50 2.08
C SER A 60 -9.76 -30.76 3.27
N GLY A 61 -8.49 -30.35 3.20
CA GLY A 61 -7.51 -30.57 4.26
C GLY A 61 -6.83 -31.95 4.24
N SER A 62 -7.25 -32.85 3.34
CA SER A 62 -6.70 -34.21 3.24
C SER A 62 -5.19 -34.24 2.90
N ASN A 63 -4.72 -33.24 2.16
CA ASN A 63 -3.30 -33.09 1.79
C ASN A 63 -2.87 -31.62 1.70
N ARG A 64 -3.13 -30.84 2.75
CA ARG A 64 -2.82 -29.40 2.81
C ARG A 64 -1.38 -29.16 3.29
N ASN A 65 -0.43 -29.19 2.36
CA ASN A 65 0.97 -28.84 2.60
C ASN A 65 1.59 -28.10 1.41
N GLU A 66 2.76 -27.49 1.65
CA GLU A 66 3.51 -26.71 0.66
C GLU A 66 3.76 -27.48 -0.65
N GLN A 67 4.18 -28.75 -0.55
CA GLN A 67 4.44 -29.56 -1.74
C GLN A 67 3.18 -29.81 -2.58
N SER A 68 2.02 -29.88 -1.94
CA SER A 68 0.74 -30.06 -2.62
C SER A 68 0.23 -28.76 -3.23
N PHE A 69 0.51 -27.62 -2.59
CA PHE A 69 0.22 -26.29 -3.14
C PHE A 69 0.93 -26.06 -4.48
N PHE A 70 2.23 -26.37 -4.57
CA PHE A 70 2.99 -26.19 -5.82
C PHE A 70 2.60 -27.15 -6.95
N LYS A 71 1.77 -28.17 -6.68
CA LYS A 71 1.23 -29.08 -7.70
C LYS A 71 -0.11 -28.60 -8.26
N LEU A 72 -0.71 -27.55 -7.70
CA LEU A 72 -1.99 -27.01 -8.16
C LEU A 72 -1.84 -26.34 -9.52
N GLN A 73 -2.83 -26.56 -10.37
CA GLN A 73 -2.92 -25.91 -11.67
C GLN A 73 -3.53 -24.51 -11.53
N TRP A 74 -3.26 -23.62 -12.49
CA TRP A 74 -3.80 -22.25 -12.50
C TRP A 74 -5.32 -22.19 -12.26
N ARG A 75 -6.11 -23.01 -12.96
CA ARG A 75 -7.57 -23.05 -12.81
C ARG A 75 -8.01 -23.57 -11.43
N ALA A 76 -7.22 -24.44 -10.79
CA ALA A 76 -7.54 -25.00 -9.48
C ALA A 76 -7.59 -23.92 -8.38
N PHE A 77 -6.76 -22.87 -8.48
CA PHE A 77 -6.82 -21.74 -7.53
C PHE A 77 -8.18 -21.03 -7.56
N ALA A 78 -8.79 -20.92 -8.74
CA ALA A 78 -10.12 -20.33 -8.90
C ALA A 78 -11.20 -21.16 -8.18
N PHE A 79 -11.13 -22.49 -8.30
CA PHE A 79 -12.03 -23.41 -7.61
C PHE A 79 -11.88 -23.32 -6.10
N ILE A 80 -10.65 -23.28 -5.58
CA ILE A 80 -10.41 -23.10 -4.14
C ILE A 80 -11.00 -21.76 -3.68
N ARG A 81 -10.74 -20.67 -4.42
CA ARG A 81 -11.23 -19.33 -4.07
C ARG A 81 -12.76 -19.21 -4.06
N ILE A 82 -13.45 -19.76 -5.07
CA ILE A 82 -14.92 -19.70 -5.10
C ILE A 82 -15.54 -20.58 -4.01
N MET A 83 -14.92 -21.71 -3.66
CA MET A 83 -15.35 -22.54 -2.54
C MET A 83 -15.17 -21.82 -1.20
N ASP A 84 -14.05 -21.11 -1.01
CA ASP A 84 -13.84 -20.27 0.17
C ASP A 84 -14.91 -19.17 0.27
N TYR A 85 -15.29 -18.52 -0.83
CA TYR A 85 -16.37 -17.53 -0.84
C TYR A 85 -17.72 -18.14 -0.42
N LEU A 86 -18.02 -19.35 -0.89
CA LEU A 86 -19.25 -20.05 -0.54
C LEU A 86 -19.28 -20.50 0.92
N ASP A 87 -18.14 -20.90 1.49
CA ASP A 87 -18.05 -21.33 2.89
C ASP A 87 -18.17 -20.18 3.88
N HIS A 88 -17.68 -19.01 3.49
CA HIS A 88 -17.71 -17.79 4.29
C HIS A 88 -18.87 -16.84 3.94
N GLU A 89 -19.77 -17.22 3.04
CA GLU A 89 -20.97 -16.45 2.72
C GLU A 89 -21.87 -16.33 3.96
N GLY A 90 -22.28 -15.10 4.29
CA GLY A 90 -23.11 -14.77 5.44
C GLY A 90 -22.37 -14.74 6.78
N GLN A 91 -21.08 -15.09 6.83
CA GLN A 91 -20.31 -15.02 8.07
C GLN A 91 -20.03 -13.58 8.48
N THR A 92 -20.06 -13.33 9.78
CA THR A 92 -19.82 -12.01 10.38
C THR A 92 -18.44 -11.96 11.03
N PHE A 93 -17.70 -10.90 10.76
CA PHE A 93 -16.37 -10.66 11.27
C PHE A 93 -16.32 -9.30 11.97
N ILE A 94 -15.71 -9.26 13.15
CA ILE A 94 -15.42 -8.00 13.83
C ILE A 94 -14.13 -7.46 13.21
N ASP A 95 -14.20 -6.25 12.64
CA ASP A 95 -13.06 -5.59 12.04
C ASP A 95 -12.54 -4.48 12.96
N SER A 96 -11.36 -4.71 13.55
CA SER A 96 -10.68 -3.76 14.42
C SER A 96 -10.26 -2.49 13.68
N ASN A 97 -10.00 -2.56 12.37
CA ASN A 97 -9.69 -1.40 11.54
C ASN A 97 -10.92 -0.54 11.27
N LEU A 98 -12.12 -1.10 11.41
CA LEU A 98 -13.40 -0.39 11.38
C LEU A 98 -13.94 -0.13 12.79
N HIS A 99 -13.05 0.05 13.77
CA HIS A 99 -13.40 0.34 15.16
C HIS A 99 -14.28 -0.72 15.83
N GLY A 100 -14.06 -1.99 15.49
CA GLY A 100 -14.82 -3.11 16.03
C GLY A 100 -16.22 -3.25 15.43
N GLN A 101 -16.47 -2.62 14.28
CA GLN A 101 -17.71 -2.86 13.53
C GLN A 101 -17.77 -4.29 13.01
N GLU A 102 -18.99 -4.82 12.98
CA GLU A 102 -19.28 -6.10 12.37
C GLU A 102 -19.44 -5.93 10.85
N VAL A 103 -18.62 -6.66 10.10
CA VAL A 103 -18.69 -6.76 8.64
C VAL A 103 -19.20 -8.15 8.29
N VAL A 104 -20.17 -8.22 7.38
CA VAL A 104 -20.71 -9.48 6.90
C VAL A 104 -20.15 -9.78 5.52
N SER A 105 -19.50 -10.93 5.37
CA SER A 105 -19.04 -11.42 4.07
C SER A 105 -20.24 -11.86 3.24
N ARG A 106 -20.49 -11.19 2.11
CA ARG A 106 -21.62 -11.51 1.22
C ARG A 106 -21.31 -11.45 -0.29
N PRO A 107 -20.16 -11.97 -0.76
CA PRO A 107 -19.81 -11.92 -2.18
C PRO A 107 -20.87 -12.54 -3.09
N ILE A 108 -21.49 -13.65 -2.70
CA ILE A 108 -22.49 -14.34 -3.54
C ILE A 108 -23.79 -13.53 -3.60
N GLN A 109 -24.28 -13.01 -2.47
CA GLN A 109 -25.47 -12.15 -2.46
C GLN A 109 -25.26 -10.86 -3.27
N LEU A 110 -24.09 -10.21 -3.14
CA LEU A 110 -23.76 -9.00 -3.91
C LEU A 110 -23.76 -9.26 -5.42
N LEU A 111 -23.16 -10.39 -5.84
CA LEU A 111 -23.17 -10.82 -7.23
C LEU A 111 -24.60 -11.13 -7.70
N ARG A 112 -25.40 -11.84 -6.90
CA ARG A 112 -26.80 -12.17 -7.21
C ARG A 112 -27.62 -10.92 -7.48
N LYS A 113 -27.58 -9.94 -6.57
CA LYS A 113 -28.28 -8.66 -6.70
C LYS A 113 -27.92 -7.95 -8.01
N ALA A 114 -26.62 -7.85 -8.29
CA ALA A 114 -26.14 -7.22 -9.52
C ALA A 114 -26.62 -7.94 -10.78
N LEU A 115 -26.59 -9.28 -10.79
CA LEU A 115 -27.07 -10.08 -11.93
C LEU A 115 -28.59 -10.04 -12.11
N CYS A 116 -29.35 -9.74 -11.04
CA CYS A 116 -30.80 -9.57 -11.06
C CYS A 116 -31.26 -8.12 -11.28
N ASP A 117 -30.34 -7.19 -11.58
CA ASP A 117 -30.62 -5.75 -11.72
C ASP A 117 -31.21 -5.09 -10.45
N GLU A 118 -30.91 -5.67 -9.28
CA GLU A 118 -31.28 -5.12 -7.99
C GLU A 118 -30.23 -4.10 -7.49
N PRO A 119 -30.63 -3.15 -6.62
CA PRO A 119 -29.68 -2.24 -5.98
C PRO A 119 -28.56 -3.02 -5.26
N CYS A 120 -27.31 -2.76 -5.67
CA CYS A 120 -26.13 -3.42 -5.14
C CYS A 120 -25.09 -2.38 -4.72
N GLU A 121 -24.46 -2.61 -3.57
CA GLU A 121 -23.45 -1.72 -2.98
C GLU A 121 -22.01 -2.07 -3.43
N ALA A 122 -21.86 -3.09 -4.28
CA ALA A 122 -20.56 -3.54 -4.76
C ALA A 122 -19.88 -2.49 -5.66
N THR A 123 -18.56 -2.41 -5.55
CA THR A 123 -17.73 -1.50 -6.33
C THR A 123 -17.42 -2.08 -7.72
N VAL A 124 -16.91 -1.24 -8.63
CA VAL A 124 -16.41 -1.69 -9.94
C VAL A 124 -15.34 -2.76 -9.77
N ASP A 125 -14.43 -2.58 -8.81
CA ASP A 125 -13.31 -3.49 -8.56
C ASP A 125 -13.79 -4.89 -8.16
N PHE A 126 -14.89 -4.97 -7.39
CA PHE A 126 -15.54 -6.24 -7.07
C PHE A 126 -16.02 -6.98 -8.33
N PHE A 127 -16.66 -6.27 -9.27
CA PHE A 127 -17.14 -6.89 -10.51
C PHE A 127 -16.01 -7.28 -11.45
N ASP A 128 -14.94 -6.48 -11.51
CA ASP A 128 -13.76 -6.77 -12.32
C ASP A 128 -13.06 -8.04 -11.82
N ASP A 129 -12.80 -8.12 -10.51
CA ASP A 129 -12.20 -9.30 -9.88
C ASP A 129 -13.11 -10.54 -9.97
N THR A 130 -14.42 -10.37 -9.82
CA THR A 130 -15.39 -11.47 -10.00
C THR A 130 -15.41 -11.98 -11.45
N LEU A 131 -15.37 -11.09 -12.44
CA LEU A 131 -15.30 -11.48 -13.85
C LEU A 131 -14.02 -12.28 -14.14
N HIS A 132 -12.87 -11.82 -13.64
CA HIS A 132 -11.60 -12.51 -13.79
C HIS A 132 -11.56 -13.87 -13.06
N LEU A 133 -12.14 -13.96 -11.86
CA LEU A 133 -12.33 -15.24 -11.16
C LEU A 133 -13.17 -16.22 -11.99
N LEU A 134 -14.29 -15.76 -12.57
CA LEU A 134 -15.16 -16.60 -13.39
C LEU A 134 -14.48 -17.01 -14.71
N ARG A 135 -13.68 -16.12 -15.33
CA ARG A 135 -12.85 -16.45 -16.50
C ARG A 135 -11.75 -17.47 -16.19
N GLN A 136 -11.20 -17.41 -14.99
CA GLN A 136 -10.25 -18.42 -14.52
C GLN A 136 -10.95 -19.78 -14.32
N LEU A 137 -12.15 -19.78 -13.72
CA LEU A 137 -12.98 -20.97 -13.51
C LEU A 137 -13.36 -21.64 -14.83
N ASN A 138 -13.87 -20.88 -15.82
CA ASN A 138 -14.29 -21.41 -17.11
C ASN A 138 -13.11 -21.66 -18.08
N GLY A 139 -11.90 -21.20 -17.74
CA GLY A 139 -10.67 -21.41 -18.52
C GLY A 139 -10.50 -20.47 -19.70
N LEU A 140 -11.30 -19.40 -19.80
CA LEU A 140 -11.12 -18.32 -20.76
C LEU A 140 -9.83 -17.53 -20.48
N GLU A 141 -9.44 -17.43 -19.21
CA GLU A 141 -8.22 -16.74 -18.81
C GLU A 141 -7.06 -17.70 -18.54
N ARG A 142 -5.88 -17.32 -19.02
CA ARG A 142 -4.62 -18.06 -18.87
C ARG A 142 -3.60 -17.19 -18.14
N PRO A 143 -2.72 -17.79 -17.32
CA PRO A 143 -1.73 -17.02 -16.59
C PRO A 143 -0.75 -16.40 -17.59
N GLN A 144 -0.66 -15.07 -17.58
CA GLN A 144 0.32 -14.33 -18.38
C GLN A 144 1.53 -13.99 -17.51
N LEU A 145 2.45 -14.95 -17.38
CA LEU A 145 3.71 -14.69 -16.69
C LEU A 145 4.61 -13.84 -17.61
N PRO A 146 5.09 -12.67 -17.16
CA PRO A 146 5.98 -11.86 -17.96
C PRO A 146 7.30 -12.60 -18.18
N THR A 147 7.83 -12.52 -19.39
CA THR A 147 9.18 -12.98 -19.69
C THR A 147 10.20 -12.11 -18.97
N ARG A 148 11.39 -12.66 -18.72
CA ARG A 148 12.52 -11.89 -18.16
C ARG A 148 12.79 -10.60 -18.94
N LYS A 149 12.69 -10.66 -20.28
CA LYS A 149 12.87 -9.49 -21.14
C LYS A 149 11.78 -8.44 -20.89
N GLN A 150 10.51 -8.84 -20.81
CA GLN A 150 9.43 -7.90 -20.50
C GLN A 150 9.65 -7.22 -19.15
N VAL A 151 10.08 -7.96 -18.13
CA VAL A 151 10.42 -7.39 -16.82
C VAL A 151 11.57 -6.39 -16.93
N GLN A 152 12.63 -6.71 -17.68
CA GLN A 152 13.73 -5.79 -17.94
C GLN A 152 13.28 -4.53 -18.67
N ASP A 153 12.50 -4.68 -19.75
CA ASP A 153 11.94 -3.58 -20.53
C ASP A 153 10.98 -2.70 -19.69
N TRP A 154 10.33 -3.26 -18.66
CA TRP A 154 9.53 -2.50 -17.70
C TRP A 154 10.42 -1.71 -16.73
N MET A 155 11.46 -2.36 -16.19
CA MET A 155 12.42 -1.70 -15.29
C MET A 155 13.14 -0.53 -15.96
N GLU A 156 13.53 -0.67 -17.24
CA GLU A 156 14.23 0.38 -17.99
C GLU A 156 13.39 1.65 -18.25
N ARG A 157 12.05 1.57 -18.16
CA ARG A 157 11.18 2.74 -18.31
C ARG A 157 11.21 3.68 -17.12
N HIS A 158 11.71 3.22 -15.97
CA HIS A 158 11.74 3.98 -14.75
C HIS A 158 13.16 4.50 -14.47
N PRO A 159 13.33 5.79 -14.14
CA PRO A 159 14.63 6.33 -13.75
C PRO A 159 15.20 5.53 -12.58
N SER A 160 16.48 5.20 -12.67
CA SER A 160 17.19 4.44 -11.62
C SER A 160 17.40 5.26 -10.34
N GLY A 161 17.25 6.59 -10.43
CA GLY A 161 17.64 7.51 -9.37
C GLY A 161 19.16 7.66 -9.23
N LEU A 162 19.94 6.95 -10.04
CA LEU A 162 21.39 7.10 -10.23
C LEU A 162 21.73 7.83 -11.54
N ASP A 163 20.71 8.31 -12.24
CA ASP A 163 20.85 9.05 -13.48
C ASP A 163 21.65 10.33 -13.23
N ARG A 164 22.48 10.74 -14.20
CA ARG A 164 23.42 11.86 -14.04
C ARG A 164 22.73 13.14 -13.57
N GLU A 165 21.54 13.42 -14.10
CA GLU A 165 20.73 14.57 -13.71
C GLU A 165 20.29 14.51 -12.24
N MET A 166 19.87 13.34 -11.77
CA MET A 166 19.50 13.10 -10.37
C MET A 166 20.70 13.24 -9.44
N MET A 167 21.88 12.78 -9.86
CA MET A 167 23.11 12.95 -9.08
C MET A 167 23.47 14.43 -8.91
N VAL A 168 23.34 15.24 -9.96
CA VAL A 168 23.59 16.69 -9.91
C VAL A 168 22.58 17.37 -8.99
N LEU A 169 21.30 17.04 -9.09
CA LEU A 169 20.25 17.56 -8.23
C LEU A 169 20.51 17.25 -6.75
N ARG A 170 20.82 15.99 -6.42
CA ARG A 170 21.12 15.57 -5.05
C ARG A 170 22.39 16.21 -4.50
N ALA A 171 23.40 16.43 -5.35
CA ALA A 171 24.59 17.19 -4.96
C ALA A 171 24.24 18.64 -4.60
N ALA A 172 23.39 19.31 -5.39
CA ALA A 172 22.91 20.65 -5.08
C ALA A 172 22.10 20.70 -3.77
N ASN A 173 21.20 19.73 -3.55
CA ASN A 173 20.45 19.61 -2.30
C ASN A 173 21.36 19.43 -1.09
N LYS A 174 22.36 18.54 -1.20
CA LYS A 174 23.37 18.33 -0.17
C LYS A 174 24.08 19.63 0.17
N GLU A 175 24.52 20.39 -0.83
CA GLU A 175 25.19 21.68 -0.60
C GLU A 175 24.29 22.69 0.12
N ARG A 176 23.02 22.78 -0.27
CA ARG A 176 22.03 23.63 0.42
C ARG A 176 21.85 23.22 1.88
N ILE A 177 21.67 21.92 2.14
CA ILE A 177 21.52 21.37 3.50
C ILE A 177 22.80 21.59 4.32
N VAL A 178 23.98 21.47 3.73
CA VAL A 178 25.25 21.81 4.39
C VAL A 178 25.26 23.28 4.82
N GLY A 179 24.76 24.20 3.99
CA GLY A 179 24.57 25.61 4.37
C GLY A 179 23.68 25.77 5.61
N LEU A 180 22.51 25.13 5.61
CA LEU A 180 21.57 25.14 6.75
C LEU A 180 22.18 24.57 8.03
N LEU A 181 22.97 23.49 7.92
CA LEU A 181 23.67 22.90 9.05
C LEU A 181 24.76 23.82 9.60
N ILE A 182 25.49 24.55 8.74
CA ILE A 182 26.47 25.55 9.17
C ILE A 182 25.79 26.66 9.98
N GLU A 183 24.63 27.15 9.53
CA GLU A 183 23.84 28.14 10.27
C GLU A 183 23.42 27.60 11.63
N ARG A 184 22.79 26.42 11.66
CA ARG A 184 22.31 25.76 12.88
C ARG A 184 23.41 25.53 13.90
N ILE A 185 24.53 24.92 13.48
CA ILE A 185 25.67 24.62 14.38
C ILE A 185 26.31 25.91 14.89
N SER A 186 26.36 26.96 14.06
CA SER A 186 26.90 28.26 14.49
C SER A 186 25.99 28.92 15.53
N GLN A 187 24.66 28.80 15.40
CA GLN A 187 23.69 29.33 16.35
C GLN A 187 23.69 28.53 17.67
N GLU A 188 23.72 27.19 17.62
CA GLU A 188 23.79 26.33 18.81
C GLU A 188 25.01 26.67 19.68
N ARG A 189 26.15 27.04 19.07
CA ARG A 189 27.34 27.46 19.82
C ARG A 189 27.14 28.75 20.63
N THR A 190 26.37 29.70 20.12
CA THR A 190 26.11 30.98 20.80
C THR A 190 25.26 30.80 22.06
N HIS A 191 24.43 29.75 22.11
CA HIS A 191 23.49 29.51 23.20
C HIS A 191 24.01 28.56 24.30
N VAL A 192 25.15 27.89 24.10
CA VAL A 192 25.72 26.94 25.08
C VAL A 192 26.78 27.64 25.94
N VAL A 193 26.32 28.41 26.92
CA VAL A 193 27.12 28.82 28.08
C VAL A 193 26.83 27.81 29.21
N GLY A 194 27.72 26.83 29.41
CA GLY A 194 27.72 26.01 30.64
C GLY A 194 27.36 24.52 30.53
N THR A 195 27.08 23.96 29.36
CA THR A 195 26.84 22.51 29.19
C THR A 195 27.79 21.89 28.16
N ARG A 196 28.12 20.60 28.34
CA ARG A 196 29.11 19.78 27.61
C ARG A 196 29.32 20.23 26.16
N GLN A 197 30.59 20.42 25.77
CA GLN A 197 30.98 20.72 24.39
C GLN A 197 30.26 19.76 23.42
N SER A 198 29.45 20.31 22.52
CA SER A 198 28.80 19.55 21.45
C SER A 198 29.90 18.83 20.65
N MET A 199 29.78 17.51 20.49
CA MET A 199 30.68 16.68 19.66
C MET A 199 30.86 17.28 18.25
N TYR A 200 29.81 17.93 17.74
CA TYR A 200 29.80 18.64 16.47
C TYR A 200 29.69 20.14 16.74
N GLY A 201 30.82 20.83 16.68
CA GLY A 201 30.92 22.27 16.93
C GLY A 201 32.07 22.88 16.14
N PHE A 202 31.89 24.12 15.71
CA PHE A 202 32.96 24.84 15.00
C PHE A 202 33.97 25.43 15.98
N GLY A 203 35.24 25.48 15.58
CA GLY A 203 36.27 26.28 16.27
C GLY A 203 36.05 27.79 16.11
N GLU A 204 36.70 28.63 16.92
CA GLU A 204 36.61 30.09 16.78
C GLU A 204 37.27 30.57 15.47
N GLY A 205 36.77 31.67 14.90
CA GLY A 205 37.38 32.32 13.73
C GLY A 205 37.34 31.53 12.41
N LEU A 206 36.63 30.40 12.35
CA LEU A 206 36.54 29.62 11.11
C LEU A 206 35.75 30.35 10.02
N THR A 207 36.37 30.46 8.85
CA THR A 207 35.73 30.93 7.61
C THR A 207 34.61 29.97 7.17
N TYR A 208 33.68 30.47 6.34
CA TYR A 208 32.61 29.63 5.77
C TYR A 208 33.16 28.39 5.04
N ALA A 209 34.22 28.54 4.23
CA ALA A 209 34.83 27.44 3.50
C ALA A 209 35.44 26.36 4.45
N GLN A 210 35.98 26.76 5.60
CA GLN A 210 36.46 25.82 6.61
C GLN A 210 35.30 25.10 7.29
N LYS A 211 34.24 25.82 7.69
CA LYS A 211 33.02 25.22 8.26
C LYS A 211 32.38 24.21 7.31
N ARG A 212 32.27 24.56 6.02
CA ARG A 212 31.78 23.65 4.96
C ARG A 212 32.60 22.36 4.89
N ARG A 213 33.94 22.46 4.84
CA ARG A 213 34.81 21.27 4.82
C ARG A 213 34.61 20.38 6.05
N GLN A 214 34.42 20.99 7.22
CA GLN A 214 34.18 20.26 8.45
C GLN A 214 32.83 19.54 8.46
N VAL A 215 31.76 20.21 8.01
CA VAL A 215 30.44 19.55 7.86
C VAL A 215 30.49 18.43 6.84
N LEU A 216 31.20 18.59 5.72
CA LEU A 216 31.38 17.52 4.73
C LEU A 216 32.18 16.32 5.26
N HIS A 217 33.08 16.56 6.22
CA HIS A 217 33.77 15.49 6.94
C HIS A 217 32.78 14.74 7.84
N TRP A 218 32.04 15.45 8.69
CA TRP A 218 31.02 14.86 9.57
C TRP A 218 29.85 14.22 8.82
N TRP A 219 29.56 14.64 7.59
CA TRP A 219 28.53 14.04 6.73
C TRP A 219 28.76 12.53 6.51
N ARG A 220 29.98 12.03 6.70
CA ARG A 220 30.32 10.61 6.58
C ARG A 220 30.03 9.81 7.86
N GLU A 221 29.54 10.45 8.92
CA GLU A 221 29.27 9.84 10.21
C GLU A 221 27.76 9.71 10.46
N ASP A 222 27.28 8.51 10.76
CA ASP A 222 25.86 8.27 11.03
C ASP A 222 25.35 9.07 12.24
N ARG A 223 26.20 9.23 13.27
CA ARG A 223 25.89 9.98 14.49
C ARG A 223 25.63 11.46 14.21
N PHE A 224 26.29 12.03 13.20
CA PHE A 224 26.06 13.41 12.78
C PHE A 224 24.64 13.56 12.21
N HIS A 225 24.23 12.63 11.34
CA HIS A 225 22.89 12.62 10.75
C HIS A 225 21.78 12.43 11.78
N LEU A 226 22.00 11.57 12.78
CA LEU A 226 21.04 11.38 13.88
C LEU A 226 20.94 12.61 14.79
N ARG A 227 22.07 13.28 15.08
CA ARG A 227 22.11 14.48 15.94
C ARG A 227 21.41 15.68 15.32
N PHE A 228 21.49 15.81 14.00
CA PHE A 228 20.90 16.91 13.24
C PHE A 228 19.67 16.49 12.42
N ALA A 229 19.04 15.38 12.80
CA ALA A 229 17.75 14.99 12.24
C ALA A 229 16.70 16.04 12.57
N VAL A 230 15.89 16.34 11.57
CA VAL A 230 14.77 17.28 11.62
C VAL A 230 13.60 16.67 12.38
N ARG A 231 12.92 17.48 13.21
CA ARG A 231 11.86 16.99 14.12
C ARG A 231 10.56 17.81 14.13
N SER A 232 10.44 18.84 13.30
CA SER A 232 9.22 19.64 13.18
C SER A 232 8.86 19.87 11.73
N THR A 233 7.58 20.14 11.47
CA THR A 233 7.07 20.41 10.12
C THR A 233 7.78 21.61 9.48
N ASP A 234 7.99 22.68 10.25
CA ASP A 234 8.63 23.90 9.74
C ASP A 234 10.10 23.69 9.38
N GLU A 235 10.84 22.98 10.22
CA GLU A 235 12.23 22.66 9.92
C GLU A 235 12.32 21.72 8.72
N LEU A 236 11.39 20.77 8.59
CA LEU A 236 11.32 19.86 7.45
C LEU A 236 11.11 20.61 6.16
N ASN A 237 10.14 21.52 6.12
CA ASN A 237 9.88 22.33 4.94
C ASN A 237 11.08 23.21 4.58
N ARG A 238 11.75 23.82 5.57
CA ARG A 238 12.98 24.59 5.37
C ARG A 238 14.09 23.75 4.75
N TYR A 239 14.30 22.52 5.24
CA TYR A 239 15.30 21.60 4.68
C TYR A 239 14.91 21.05 3.31
N LEU A 240 13.64 21.15 2.91
CA LEU A 240 13.12 20.85 1.57
C LEU A 240 12.92 22.11 0.72
N ASP A 241 13.61 23.21 1.05
CA ASP A 241 13.60 24.47 0.29
C ASP A 241 12.21 25.10 0.12
N ASN A 242 11.33 24.91 1.12
CA ASN A 242 9.95 25.38 1.09
C ASN A 242 9.20 24.94 -0.17
N SER A 243 9.41 23.66 -0.55
CA SER A 243 8.83 23.03 -1.73
C SER A 243 7.56 22.23 -1.45
N LEU A 244 7.15 22.11 -0.19
CA LEU A 244 5.90 21.45 0.18
C LEU A 244 4.71 22.36 -0.12
N ASP A 245 3.62 21.78 -0.62
CA ASP A 245 2.34 22.46 -0.81
C ASP A 245 1.60 22.63 0.53
N GLU A 246 0.60 23.52 0.55
CA GLU A 246 -0.12 23.86 1.78
C GLU A 246 -0.92 22.68 2.34
N GLN A 247 -1.44 21.78 1.49
CA GLN A 247 -2.19 20.62 1.95
C GLN A 247 -1.27 19.65 2.69
N THR A 248 -0.09 19.35 2.12
CA THR A 248 0.92 18.52 2.79
C THR A 248 1.36 19.16 4.11
N LEU A 249 1.59 20.47 4.13
CA LEU A 249 1.99 21.18 5.36
C LEU A 249 0.93 21.10 6.45
N GLU A 250 -0.34 21.25 6.09
CA GLU A 250 -1.44 21.18 7.06
C GLU A 250 -1.54 19.78 7.69
N ILE A 251 -1.46 18.71 6.87
CA ILE A 251 -1.47 17.33 7.38
C ILE A 251 -0.30 17.09 8.34
N MET A 252 0.90 17.56 7.97
CA MET A 252 2.09 17.40 8.80
C MET A 252 1.99 18.17 10.13
N ARG A 253 1.41 19.39 10.13
CA ARG A 253 1.13 20.15 11.36
C ARG A 253 0.10 19.44 12.24
N LEU A 254 -0.95 18.87 11.66
CA LEU A 254 -1.94 18.08 12.41
C LEU A 254 -1.30 16.84 13.04
N ALA A 255 -0.42 16.16 12.32
CA ALA A 255 0.34 15.03 12.84
C ALA A 255 1.23 15.43 14.03
N GLU A 256 1.97 16.53 13.90
CA GLU A 256 2.80 17.09 14.97
C GLU A 256 1.95 17.47 16.20
N ALA A 257 0.77 18.08 16.00
CA ALA A 257 -0.18 18.39 17.07
C ALA A 257 -0.71 17.14 17.78
N LYS A 258 -0.88 16.03 17.05
CA LYS A 258 -1.20 14.70 17.59
C LYS A 258 0.02 13.95 18.18
N ARG A 259 1.19 14.60 18.22
CA ARG A 259 2.46 14.03 18.71
C ARG A 259 2.97 12.83 17.91
N ILE A 260 2.60 12.75 16.63
CA ILE A 260 3.21 11.80 15.70
C ILE A 260 4.63 12.31 15.39
N PRO A 261 5.69 11.52 15.63
CA PRO A 261 7.05 12.02 15.61
C PRO A 261 7.59 12.20 14.18
N ILE A 262 7.86 13.43 13.80
CA ILE A 262 8.62 13.74 12.57
C ILE A 262 10.10 13.43 12.83
N PHE A 263 10.72 12.66 11.94
CA PHE A 263 12.14 12.36 12.02
C PHE A 263 12.74 12.15 10.63
N ALA A 264 13.59 13.09 10.18
CA ALA A 264 14.28 12.96 8.90
C ALA A 264 15.75 13.38 9.00
N THR A 265 16.66 12.52 8.54
CA THR A 265 18.09 12.83 8.56
C THR A 265 18.50 13.77 7.42
N PRO A 266 19.56 14.58 7.59
CA PRO A 266 20.07 15.43 6.52
C PRO A 266 20.42 14.67 5.23
N TYR A 267 20.98 13.47 5.36
CA TYR A 267 21.23 12.60 4.21
C TYR A 267 19.94 12.23 3.48
N PHE A 268 18.93 11.76 4.20
CA PHE A 268 17.65 11.38 3.60
C PHE A 268 16.98 12.55 2.87
N LEU A 269 16.96 13.73 3.50
CA LEU A 269 16.42 14.95 2.90
C LEU A 269 17.17 15.41 1.65
N SER A 270 18.46 15.08 1.51
CA SER A 270 19.24 15.40 0.31
C SER A 270 18.79 14.63 -0.94
N LEU A 271 18.05 13.54 -0.77
CA LEU A 271 17.58 12.67 -1.86
C LEU A 271 16.33 13.19 -2.58
N PHE A 272 15.59 14.12 -1.96
CA PHE A 272 14.31 14.62 -2.45
C PHE A 272 14.48 15.55 -3.66
N ASP A 273 13.52 15.52 -4.58
CA ASP A 273 13.39 16.56 -5.58
C ASP A 273 12.65 17.74 -4.94
N VAL A 274 13.30 18.91 -4.87
CA VAL A 274 12.74 20.14 -4.28
C VAL A 274 12.30 21.15 -5.33
N ARG A 275 12.42 20.83 -6.62
CA ARG A 275 11.98 21.72 -7.70
C ARG A 275 10.47 21.91 -7.60
N ARG A 276 10.01 23.17 -7.62
CA ARG A 276 8.59 23.48 -7.73
C ARG A 276 8.12 23.08 -9.12
N GLN A 277 7.14 22.17 -9.19
CA GLN A 277 6.56 21.80 -10.47
C GLN A 277 5.51 22.84 -10.86
N GLU A 278 5.74 23.51 -11.98
CA GLU A 278 4.68 24.24 -12.67
C GLU A 278 3.79 23.21 -13.37
N GLY A 279 2.55 23.07 -12.92
CA GLY A 279 1.55 22.22 -13.58
C GLY A 279 1.52 20.76 -13.11
N GLY A 280 1.31 20.54 -11.80
CA GLY A 280 0.41 19.54 -11.21
C GLY A 280 0.39 18.07 -11.68
N GLY A 281 1.34 17.60 -12.48
CA GLY A 281 1.20 16.29 -13.12
C GLY A 281 2.48 15.76 -13.71
N MET A 282 3.35 15.19 -12.87
CA MET A 282 4.22 14.09 -13.25
C MET A 282 4.71 13.37 -11.99
N ASN A 283 4.70 12.02 -12.02
CA ASN A 283 5.29 11.15 -11.00
C ASN A 283 6.66 11.67 -10.58
N ARG A 284 6.78 12.17 -9.35
CA ARG A 284 8.07 12.61 -8.84
C ARG A 284 8.96 11.37 -8.69
N VAL A 285 10.21 11.46 -9.13
CA VAL A 285 11.17 10.34 -9.01
C VAL A 285 11.40 9.99 -7.53
N ASP A 286 11.14 10.93 -6.61
CA ASP A 286 11.24 10.76 -5.17
C ASP A 286 9.90 10.37 -4.49
N GLU A 287 8.84 10.03 -5.24
CA GLU A 287 7.51 9.77 -4.65
C GLU A 287 7.55 8.69 -3.56
N ALA A 288 8.29 7.60 -3.78
CA ALA A 288 8.46 6.56 -2.78
C ALA A 288 9.11 7.07 -1.48
N LEU A 289 10.04 8.04 -1.56
CA LEU A 289 10.64 8.68 -0.38
C LEU A 289 9.63 9.61 0.31
N ARG A 290 8.78 10.27 -0.47
CA ARG A 290 7.72 11.17 0.02
C ARG A 290 6.65 10.40 0.75
N SER A 291 6.13 9.30 0.20
CA SER A 291 5.13 8.46 0.86
C SER A 291 5.65 7.83 2.15
N TYR A 292 6.97 7.66 2.28
CA TYR A 292 7.59 7.19 3.52
C TYR A 292 7.68 8.29 4.61
N LEU A 293 7.92 9.54 4.21
CA LEU A 293 8.16 10.63 5.14
C LEU A 293 6.90 11.41 5.54
N PHE A 294 6.01 11.66 4.58
CA PHE A 294 4.82 12.47 4.79
C PHE A 294 3.65 11.60 5.18
N TYR A 295 2.90 12.06 6.17
CA TYR A 295 1.71 11.37 6.64
C TYR A 295 0.55 11.60 5.68
N SER A 296 -0.32 10.60 5.53
CA SER A 296 -1.63 10.77 4.90
C SER A 296 -2.63 11.32 5.91
N GLN A 297 -3.69 11.95 5.42
CA GLN A 297 -4.80 12.40 6.26
C GLN A 297 -5.39 11.23 7.05
N ASP A 298 -5.65 10.10 6.39
CA ASP A 298 -6.20 8.89 7.00
C ASP A 298 -5.33 8.40 8.17
N LEU A 299 -4.00 8.35 8.00
CA LEU A 299 -3.09 7.95 9.06
C LEU A 299 -3.21 8.89 10.25
N VAL A 300 -3.25 10.20 10.02
CA VAL A 300 -3.37 11.19 11.09
C VAL A 300 -4.70 11.05 11.82
N GLU A 301 -5.80 10.83 11.10
CA GLU A 301 -7.14 10.64 11.67
C GLU A 301 -7.26 9.38 12.53
N GLU A 302 -6.64 8.30 12.06
CA GLU A 302 -6.67 6.98 12.68
C GLU A 302 -5.58 6.76 13.73
N PHE A 303 -4.56 7.62 13.78
CA PHE A 303 -3.49 7.51 14.75
C PHE A 303 -4.01 7.46 16.19
N GLY A 304 -3.62 6.40 16.92
CA GLY A 304 -4.07 6.11 18.28
C GLY A 304 -5.36 5.27 18.37
N LYS A 305 -6.06 5.05 17.25
CA LYS A 305 -7.18 4.11 17.13
C LYS A 305 -6.81 2.83 16.38
N ILE A 306 -5.73 2.86 15.59
CA ILE A 306 -5.20 1.71 14.86
C ILE A 306 -4.93 0.57 15.85
N SER A 307 -5.68 -0.51 15.72
CA SER A 307 -5.37 -1.77 16.38
C SER A 307 -4.39 -2.54 15.51
N ALA A 308 -3.12 -2.51 15.86
CA ALA A 308 -2.08 -3.29 15.18
C ALA A 308 -2.11 -4.79 15.56
N TRP A 309 -3.05 -5.20 16.42
CA TRP A 309 -3.26 -6.59 16.81
C TRP A 309 -4.23 -7.23 15.82
N GLU A 310 -3.76 -8.25 15.12
CA GLU A 310 -4.60 -9.09 14.27
C GLU A 310 -5.36 -10.11 15.14
N LYS A 311 -6.34 -10.80 14.54
CA LYS A 311 -7.13 -11.83 15.23
C LYS A 311 -6.24 -12.97 15.78
N GLU A 312 -5.09 -13.20 15.14
CA GLU A 312 -4.07 -14.18 15.53
C GLU A 312 -3.28 -13.75 16.78
N ASP A 313 -3.25 -12.45 17.11
CA ASP A 313 -2.53 -11.92 18.26
C ASP A 313 -3.38 -11.86 19.54
N VAL A 314 -4.66 -12.23 19.46
CA VAL A 314 -5.55 -12.28 20.63
C VAL A 314 -5.19 -13.49 21.49
N VAL A 315 -4.38 -13.25 22.52
CA VAL A 315 -3.95 -14.29 23.47
C VAL A 315 -5.16 -14.82 24.25
N GLU A 316 -5.61 -16.03 23.93
CA GLU A 316 -6.58 -16.77 24.73
C GLU A 316 -5.86 -17.66 25.75
N PRO A 317 -6.12 -17.52 27.06
CA PRO A 317 -5.49 -18.38 28.07
C PRO A 317 -5.71 -19.87 27.76
N GLY A 318 -4.62 -20.60 27.51
CA GLY A 318 -4.66 -22.04 27.22
C GLY A 318 -4.83 -22.43 25.75
N LYS A 319 -4.87 -21.46 24.82
CA LYS A 319 -4.65 -21.72 23.39
C LYS A 319 -3.30 -21.13 22.98
N PRO A 320 -2.50 -21.86 22.18
CA PRO A 320 -1.17 -21.39 21.76
C PRO A 320 -1.23 -20.09 20.97
#